data_AF-A0A849WP82-F1
#
_entry.id   AF-A0A849WP82-F1
#
_cell.length_a   1.000
_cell.length_b   1.000
_cell.length_c   1.000
_cell.angle_alpha   90.00
_cell.angle_beta   90.00
_cell.angle_gamma   90.00
#
_symmetry.space_group_name_H-M   'P 1'
#
loop_
_entity.id
_entity.type
_entity.pdbx_description
1 polymer ?
#
loop_
_entity_poly.entity_id
_entity_poly.type
_entity_poly.pdbx_seq_one_letter_code
_entity_poly.pdbx_strand_id
1 'polypeptide(L)'
;MSEKKAIYYGQVKLIPGIVCDGYVLDDPDSTTVLSERGTADLLDMDHKTLQAMGGNWPPKTLESFCDKNLIMGGNYVEVVARNSPYCGRKIEVYTTKIIQSLIHAYSLAFMNDGLRKNQIHIGKRAVELAISLVRTALDAAIKEACGVKPEIQKTAKKNYVDAVAAVQEWGLRCSVKNNIATKQDILEF
;
A
#
# COMPACT_ATOMS: atom_id res chain seq x y z
N MET A 1 -3.21 -27.42 7.67
CA MET A 1 -2.13 -26.50 7.25
C MET A 1 -1.38 -26.08 8.50
N SER A 2 -0.05 -26.11 8.48
CA SER A 2 0.76 -25.53 9.55
C SER A 2 0.44 -24.06 9.70
N GLU A 3 0.48 -23.57 10.93
CA GLU A 3 0.30 -22.15 11.23
C GLU A 3 1.45 -21.34 10.61
N LYS A 4 1.12 -20.35 9.76
CA LYS A 4 2.11 -19.50 9.10
C LYS A 4 2.77 -18.58 10.13
N LYS A 5 4.10 -18.52 10.10
CA LYS A 5 4.91 -17.72 11.04
C LYS A 5 5.60 -16.57 10.32
N ALA A 6 5.59 -15.39 10.93
CA ALA A 6 6.39 -14.25 10.48
C ALA A 6 7.74 -14.26 11.20
N ILE A 7 8.78 -14.66 10.46
CA ILE A 7 10.14 -14.91 10.98
C ILE A 7 11.08 -13.72 10.86
N TYR A 8 10.82 -12.81 9.91
CA TYR A 8 11.52 -11.54 9.80
C TYR A 8 10.55 -10.38 9.99
N TYR A 9 11.07 -9.29 10.56
CA TYR A 9 10.37 -8.04 10.75
C TYR A 9 11.28 -6.87 10.38
N GLY A 10 10.71 -5.87 9.70
CA GLY A 10 11.36 -4.61 9.40
C GLY A 10 10.36 -3.48 9.20
N GLN A 11 10.82 -2.26 9.41
CA GLN A 11 10.04 -1.06 9.11
C GLN A 11 10.15 -0.72 7.63
N VAL A 12 9.01 -0.68 6.95
CA VAL A 12 8.87 -0.31 5.56
C VAL A 12 8.47 1.16 5.49
N LYS A 13 9.30 1.99 4.85
CA LYS A 13 9.10 3.44 4.78
C LYS A 13 9.07 3.87 3.31
N LEU A 14 7.93 3.72 2.65
CA LEU A 14 7.75 4.07 1.23
C LEU A 14 7.33 5.53 1.02
N ILE A 15 6.57 6.08 1.96
CA ILE A 15 6.08 7.46 1.95
C ILE A 15 6.76 8.23 3.09
N PRO A 16 7.19 9.50 2.88
CA PRO A 16 7.70 10.33 3.97
C PRO A 16 6.71 10.41 5.14
N GLY A 17 7.20 10.17 6.36
CA GLY A 17 6.38 10.21 7.58
C GLY A 17 5.53 8.97 7.86
N ILE A 18 5.35 8.06 6.88
CA ILE A 18 4.61 6.80 7.07
C ILE A 18 5.58 5.65 7.32
N VAL A 19 5.28 4.85 8.34
CA VAL A 19 6.05 3.66 8.70
C VAL A 19 5.08 2.48 8.77
N CYS A 20 5.30 1.49 7.93
CA CYS A 20 4.51 0.26 7.90
C CYS A 20 5.33 -0.88 8.52
N ASP A 21 4.66 -1.78 9.24
CA ASP A 21 5.29 -3.00 9.74
C ASP A 21 5.30 -4.05 8.63
N GLY A 22 6.50 -4.41 8.16
CA GLY A 22 6.70 -5.43 7.14
C GLY A 22 7.24 -6.73 7.73
N TYR A 23 6.79 -7.85 7.17
CA TYR A 23 7.21 -9.18 7.58
C TYR A 23 7.54 -10.08 6.40
N VAL A 24 8.38 -11.08 6.65
CA VAL A 24 8.60 -12.22 5.74
C VAL A 24 8.16 -13.48 6.46
N LEU A 25 7.34 -14.28 5.77
CA LEU A 25 6.77 -15.50 6.30
C LEU A 25 7.71 -16.69 6.13
N ASP A 26 7.57 -17.66 7.03
CA ASP A 26 8.21 -18.97 7.00
C ASP A 26 7.42 -19.90 6.07
N ASP A 27 7.49 -19.62 4.78
CA ASP A 27 6.94 -20.46 3.70
C ASP A 27 7.93 -20.57 2.54
N PRO A 28 7.79 -21.57 1.64
CA PRO A 28 8.77 -21.83 0.58
C PRO A 28 9.02 -20.63 -0.35
N ASP A 29 8.02 -19.76 -0.50
CA ASP A 29 8.07 -18.58 -1.37
C ASP A 29 8.62 -17.34 -0.65
N SER A 30 8.97 -17.44 0.63
CA SER A 30 9.38 -16.31 1.49
C SER A 30 8.39 -15.14 1.36
N THR A 31 7.11 -15.43 1.52
CA THR A 31 6.02 -14.48 1.26
C THR A 31 6.25 -13.18 2.04
N THR A 32 6.22 -12.05 1.33
CA THR A 32 6.35 -10.71 1.90
C THR A 32 4.98 -10.10 2.16
N VAL A 33 4.81 -9.53 3.35
CA VAL A 33 3.53 -8.98 3.81
C VAL A 33 3.72 -7.67 4.58
N LEU A 34 2.68 -6.84 4.60
CA LEU A 34 2.53 -5.75 5.57
C LEU A 34 1.47 -6.13 6.61
N SER A 35 1.57 -5.58 7.82
CA SER A 35 0.45 -5.62 8.77
C SER A 35 -0.80 -4.96 8.18
N GLU A 36 -1.98 -5.38 8.66
CA GLU A 36 -3.25 -4.73 8.30
C GLU A 36 -3.18 -3.22 8.54
N ARG A 37 -2.70 -2.79 9.71
CA ARG A 37 -2.56 -1.38 10.05
C ARG A 37 -1.62 -0.65 9.08
N GLY A 38 -0.45 -1.24 8.81
CA GLY A 38 0.52 -0.67 7.87
C GLY A 38 -0.03 -0.56 6.45
N THR A 39 -0.89 -1.50 6.03
CA THR A 39 -1.55 -1.46 4.73
C THR A 39 -2.59 -0.35 4.65
N ALA A 40 -3.38 -0.16 5.71
CA ALA A 40 -4.36 0.93 5.81
C ALA A 40 -3.65 2.29 5.75
N ASP A 41 -2.58 2.47 6.53
CA ASP A 41 -1.80 3.70 6.58
C ASP A 41 -1.09 3.98 5.23
N LEU A 42 -0.60 2.92 4.54
CA LEU A 42 -0.01 3.06 3.20
C LEU A 42 -1.01 3.61 2.17
N LEU A 43 -2.25 3.11 2.20
CA LEU A 43 -3.30 3.48 1.26
C LEU A 43 -4.08 4.75 1.67
N ASP A 44 -3.74 5.35 2.81
CA ASP A 44 -4.50 6.46 3.41
C ASP A 44 -5.98 6.09 3.61
N MET A 45 -6.21 4.86 4.05
CA MET A 45 -7.54 4.30 4.29
C MET A 45 -7.79 4.17 5.79
N ASP A 46 -9.04 4.39 6.20
CA ASP A 46 -9.45 4.06 7.56
C ASP A 46 -9.27 2.55 7.84
N HIS A 47 -8.63 2.24 8.95
CA HIS A 47 -8.28 0.86 9.32
C HIS A 47 -9.52 -0.04 9.44
N LYS A 48 -10.64 0.44 9.99
CA LYS A 48 -11.89 -0.35 10.06
C LYS A 48 -12.46 -0.61 8.67
N THR A 49 -12.27 0.30 7.74
CA THR A 49 -12.68 0.13 6.34
C THR A 49 -11.91 -1.02 5.70
N LEU A 50 -10.58 -1.06 5.86
CA LEU A 50 -9.77 -2.17 5.35
C LEU A 50 -10.17 -3.51 5.99
N GLN A 51 -10.35 -3.54 7.31
CA GLN A 51 -10.78 -4.73 8.03
C GLN A 51 -12.13 -5.26 7.53
N ALA A 52 -13.11 -4.37 7.29
CA ALA A 52 -14.42 -4.76 6.77
C ALA A 52 -14.34 -5.37 5.36
N MET A 53 -13.32 -5.00 4.57
CA MET A 53 -13.10 -5.55 3.24
C MET A 53 -12.61 -7.00 3.28
N GLY A 54 -11.93 -7.45 4.34
CA GLY A 54 -11.48 -8.84 4.46
C GLY A 54 -12.59 -9.87 4.25
N GLY A 55 -13.80 -9.60 4.77
CA GLY A 55 -14.97 -10.47 4.60
C GLY A 55 -15.96 -10.06 3.50
N ASN A 56 -15.89 -8.82 3.01
CA ASN A 56 -16.87 -8.24 2.08
C ASN A 56 -16.23 -7.74 0.77
N TRP A 57 -15.11 -8.33 0.37
CA TRP A 57 -14.42 -7.97 -0.85
C TRP A 57 -15.09 -8.60 -2.10
N PRO A 58 -15.17 -7.87 -3.23
CA PRO A 58 -14.85 -6.46 -3.40
C PRO A 58 -16.03 -5.54 -3.01
N PRO A 59 -15.77 -4.32 -2.49
CA PRO A 59 -16.80 -3.28 -2.39
C PRO A 59 -17.43 -3.01 -3.77
N LYS A 60 -18.75 -2.76 -3.81
CA LYS A 60 -19.48 -2.44 -5.06
C LYS A 60 -18.81 -1.39 -5.94
N THR A 61 -18.24 -0.37 -5.31
CA THR A 61 -17.54 0.73 -6.00
C THR A 61 -16.27 0.28 -6.72
N LEU A 62 -15.65 -0.82 -6.28
CA LEU A 62 -14.43 -1.37 -6.86
C LEU A 62 -14.68 -2.63 -7.69
N GLU A 63 -15.89 -3.20 -7.67
CA GLU A 63 -16.20 -4.50 -8.26
C GLU A 63 -15.81 -4.61 -9.75
N SER A 64 -15.97 -3.51 -10.50
CA SER A 64 -15.60 -3.46 -11.93
C SER A 64 -14.09 -3.27 -12.18
N PHE A 65 -13.32 -3.00 -11.14
CA PHE A 65 -11.90 -2.64 -11.22
C PHE A 65 -10.98 -3.64 -10.48
N CYS A 66 -11.54 -4.69 -9.90
CA CYS A 66 -10.81 -5.70 -9.13
C CYS A 66 -10.75 -7.04 -9.87
N ASP A 67 -9.69 -7.80 -9.59
CA ASP A 67 -9.67 -9.24 -9.91
C ASP A 67 -10.71 -9.97 -9.06
N LYS A 68 -11.72 -10.55 -9.73
CA LYS A 68 -12.81 -11.31 -9.07
C LYS A 68 -12.31 -12.57 -8.37
N ASN A 69 -11.14 -13.06 -8.73
CA ASN A 69 -10.53 -14.23 -8.10
C ASN A 69 -9.65 -13.84 -6.88
N LEU A 70 -9.48 -12.55 -6.59
CA LEU A 70 -8.73 -12.11 -5.43
C LEU A 70 -9.53 -12.37 -4.16
N ILE A 71 -8.97 -13.20 -3.28
CA ILE A 71 -9.50 -13.44 -1.93
C ILE A 71 -8.67 -12.60 -0.97
N MET A 72 -9.30 -11.61 -0.35
CA MET A 72 -8.66 -10.76 0.66
C MET A 72 -8.64 -11.37 2.06
N GLY A 73 -9.49 -12.37 2.33
CA GLY A 73 -9.79 -12.93 3.66
C GLY A 73 -8.62 -12.96 4.64
N GLY A 74 -8.91 -12.64 5.90
CA GLY A 74 -7.90 -12.37 6.93
C GLY A 74 -6.81 -13.43 7.00
N ASN A 75 -5.60 -13.05 6.61
CA ASN A 75 -4.42 -13.88 6.73
C ASN A 75 -3.78 -13.60 8.09
N TYR A 76 -4.11 -14.43 9.07
CA TYR A 76 -3.48 -14.35 10.39
C TYR A 76 -2.16 -15.11 10.40
N VAL A 77 -1.13 -14.48 10.94
CA VAL A 77 0.20 -15.09 11.11
C VAL A 77 0.69 -14.89 12.54
N GLU A 78 1.34 -15.90 13.10
CA GLU A 78 2.03 -15.79 14.38
C GLU A 78 3.38 -15.08 14.18
N VAL A 79 3.62 -13.99 14.90
CA VAL A 79 4.88 -13.26 14.82
C VAL A 79 5.91 -13.89 15.74
N VAL A 80 6.97 -14.48 15.16
CA VAL A 80 8.08 -15.06 15.93
C VAL A 80 9.36 -14.22 15.84
N ALA A 81 9.38 -13.21 14.97
CA ALA A 81 10.46 -12.24 14.86
C ALA A 81 10.65 -11.46 16.18
N ARG A 82 11.73 -11.74 16.91
CA ARG A 82 12.00 -11.20 18.26
C ARG A 82 12.15 -9.67 18.31
N ASN A 83 12.52 -9.05 17.20
CA ASN A 83 12.69 -7.60 17.07
C ASN A 83 11.35 -6.88 16.76
N SER A 84 10.24 -7.61 16.60
CA SER A 84 8.92 -7.04 16.38
C SER A 84 8.24 -6.65 17.70
N PRO A 85 7.55 -5.50 17.77
CA PRO A 85 6.73 -5.15 18.93
C PRO A 85 5.52 -6.09 19.10
N TYR A 86 5.19 -6.89 18.08
CA TYR A 86 4.11 -7.85 18.09
C TYR A 86 4.59 -9.30 18.29
N CYS A 87 5.86 -9.53 18.66
CA CYS A 87 6.37 -10.88 18.91
C CYS A 87 5.46 -11.67 19.88
N GLY A 88 5.15 -12.92 19.53
CA GLY A 88 4.25 -13.82 20.24
C GLY A 88 2.76 -13.56 20.01
N ARG A 89 2.39 -12.61 19.14
CA ARG A 89 0.99 -12.31 18.81
C ARG A 89 0.63 -12.84 17.43
N LYS A 90 -0.65 -13.17 17.24
CA LYS A 90 -1.23 -13.35 15.91
C LYS A 90 -1.69 -12.00 15.38
N ILE A 91 -1.25 -11.64 14.18
CA ILE A 91 -1.64 -10.41 13.50
C ILE A 91 -2.22 -10.70 12.13
N GLU A 92 -3.12 -9.85 11.68
CA GLU A 92 -3.62 -9.86 10.31
C GLU A 92 -2.62 -9.16 9.39
N VAL A 93 -2.31 -9.80 8.26
CA VAL A 93 -1.34 -9.32 7.28
C VAL A 93 -1.89 -9.39 5.86
N TYR A 94 -1.38 -8.53 4.99
CA TYR A 94 -1.71 -8.53 3.56
C TYR A 94 -0.46 -8.74 2.73
N THR A 95 -0.54 -9.67 1.78
CA THR A 95 0.56 -9.97 0.86
C THR A 95 0.78 -8.85 -0.13
N THR A 96 1.97 -8.78 -0.70
CA THR A 96 2.29 -7.87 -1.81
C THR A 96 1.26 -7.95 -2.95
N LYS A 97 0.75 -9.16 -3.27
CA LYS A 97 -0.31 -9.34 -4.28
C LYS A 97 -1.62 -8.62 -3.91
N ILE A 98 -2.06 -8.73 -2.66
CA ILE A 98 -3.28 -8.06 -2.20
C ILE A 98 -3.07 -6.53 -2.20
N ILE A 99 -1.93 -6.06 -1.68
CA ILE A 99 -1.60 -4.64 -1.63
C ILE A 99 -1.56 -4.04 -3.04
N GLN A 100 -0.88 -4.70 -3.99
CA GLN A 100 -0.85 -4.29 -5.40
C GLN A 100 -2.27 -4.24 -5.99
N SER A 101 -3.10 -5.25 -5.71
CA SER A 101 -4.47 -5.31 -6.23
C SER A 101 -5.33 -4.16 -5.69
N LEU A 102 -5.17 -3.79 -4.42
CA LEU A 102 -5.82 -2.62 -3.83
C LEU A 102 -5.36 -1.33 -4.51
N ILE A 103 -4.05 -1.13 -4.67
CA ILE A 103 -3.50 0.03 -5.39
C ILE A 103 -4.08 0.10 -6.80
N HIS A 104 -4.12 -1.02 -7.52
CA HIS A 104 -4.61 -1.06 -8.89
C HIS A 104 -6.10 -0.74 -8.96
N ALA A 105 -6.93 -1.39 -8.14
CA ALA A 105 -8.37 -1.18 -8.12
C ALA A 105 -8.76 0.26 -7.80
N TYR A 106 -8.14 0.86 -6.77
CA TYR A 106 -8.41 2.26 -6.42
C TYR A 106 -7.88 3.24 -7.47
N SER A 107 -6.75 2.95 -8.11
CA SER A 107 -6.24 3.77 -9.21
C SER A 107 -7.17 3.75 -10.43
N LEU A 108 -7.62 2.57 -10.86
CA LEU A 108 -8.56 2.44 -11.97
C LEU A 108 -9.92 3.07 -11.66
N ALA A 109 -10.46 2.80 -10.47
CA ALA A 109 -11.72 3.40 -10.05
C ALA A 109 -11.64 4.92 -10.01
N PHE A 110 -10.51 5.48 -9.58
CA PHE A 110 -10.28 6.92 -9.59
C PHE A 110 -10.23 7.50 -11.00
N MET A 111 -9.47 6.88 -11.92
CA MET A 111 -9.35 7.35 -13.32
C MET A 111 -10.67 7.28 -14.10
N ASN A 112 -11.64 6.48 -13.64
CA ASN A 112 -12.94 6.32 -14.27
C ASN A 112 -14.06 7.06 -13.51
N ASP A 113 -13.72 8.01 -12.63
CA ASP A 113 -14.68 8.74 -11.77
C ASP A 113 -15.64 7.81 -10.99
N GLY A 114 -15.21 6.58 -10.73
CA GLY A 114 -16.01 5.55 -10.10
C GLY A 114 -16.02 5.65 -8.57
N LEU A 115 -15.08 6.38 -7.97
CA LEU A 115 -14.95 6.51 -6.51
C LEU A 115 -15.98 7.48 -5.92
N ARG A 116 -16.46 7.16 -4.72
CA ARG A 116 -17.28 8.10 -3.92
C ARG A 116 -16.42 9.29 -3.48
N LYS A 117 -17.04 10.45 -3.21
CA LYS A 117 -16.35 11.67 -2.73
C LYS A 117 -15.35 11.37 -1.58
N ASN A 118 -15.77 10.58 -0.60
CA ASN A 118 -14.95 10.21 0.56
C ASN A 118 -13.90 9.12 0.29
N GLN A 119 -13.77 8.61 -0.93
CA GLN A 119 -12.77 7.61 -1.34
C GLN A 119 -11.76 8.17 -2.34
N ILE A 120 -12.01 9.35 -2.91
CA ILE A 120 -11.15 9.99 -3.91
C ILE A 120 -9.70 10.09 -3.42
N HIS A 121 -9.47 10.42 -2.15
CA HIS A 121 -8.12 10.52 -1.57
C HIS A 121 -7.34 9.20 -1.66
N ILE A 122 -8.00 8.06 -1.42
CA ILE A 122 -7.41 6.72 -1.56
C ILE A 122 -7.02 6.46 -3.03
N GLY A 123 -7.88 6.87 -3.96
CA GLY A 123 -7.61 6.82 -5.40
C GLY A 123 -6.37 7.61 -5.81
N LYS A 124 -6.27 8.87 -5.37
CA LYS A 124 -5.10 9.73 -5.60
C LYS A 124 -3.83 9.10 -5.02
N ARG A 125 -3.90 8.64 -3.76
CA ARG A 125 -2.81 7.95 -3.07
C ARG A 125 -2.34 6.73 -3.85
N ALA A 126 -3.27 5.94 -4.37
CA ALA A 126 -2.97 4.73 -5.11
C ALA A 126 -2.22 5.03 -6.43
N VAL A 127 -2.64 6.06 -7.17
CA VAL A 127 -1.93 6.49 -8.39
C VAL A 127 -0.50 6.94 -8.08
N GLU A 128 -0.32 7.76 -7.05
CA GLU A 128 1.01 8.24 -6.63
C GLU A 128 1.92 7.07 -6.22
N LEU A 129 1.38 6.11 -5.46
CA LEU A 129 2.10 4.90 -5.06
C LEU A 129 2.48 4.05 -6.27
N ALA A 130 1.57 3.83 -7.21
CA ALA A 130 1.84 3.05 -8.41
C ALA A 130 3.00 3.66 -9.21
N ILE A 131 2.96 4.98 -9.46
CA ILE A 131 4.03 5.69 -10.18
C ILE A 131 5.36 5.57 -9.42
N SER A 132 5.35 5.82 -8.11
CA SER A 132 6.55 5.77 -7.29
C SER A 132 7.19 4.38 -7.26
N LEU A 133 6.39 3.35 -7.05
CA LEU A 133 6.85 1.97 -6.95
C LEU A 133 7.39 1.47 -8.29
N VAL A 134 6.72 1.77 -9.41
CA VAL A 134 7.21 1.43 -10.75
C VAL A 134 8.56 2.11 -11.02
N ARG A 135 8.68 3.42 -10.77
CA ARG A 135 9.96 4.14 -10.93
C ARG A 135 11.06 3.55 -10.06
N THR A 136 10.73 3.13 -8.85
CA THR A 136 11.69 2.55 -7.91
C THR A 136 12.16 1.17 -8.34
N ALA A 137 11.25 0.31 -8.79
CA ALA A 137 11.59 -1.01 -9.30
C ALA A 137 12.48 -0.91 -10.55
N LEU A 138 12.17 0.01 -11.46
CA LEU A 138 12.98 0.27 -12.64
C LEU A 138 14.38 0.80 -12.28
N ASP A 139 14.48 1.80 -11.39
CA ASP A 139 15.77 2.33 -10.91
C ASP A 139 16.62 1.24 -10.24
N ALA A 140 16.00 0.41 -9.40
CA ALA A 140 16.69 -0.67 -8.70
C ALA A 140 17.21 -1.73 -9.68
N ALA A 141 16.38 -2.17 -10.64
CA ALA A 141 16.76 -3.16 -11.65
C ALA A 141 17.90 -2.66 -12.55
N ILE A 142 17.87 -1.40 -12.98
CA ILE A 142 18.93 -0.80 -13.79
C ILE A 142 20.24 -0.74 -12.99
N LYS A 143 20.20 -0.28 -11.73
CA LYS A 143 21.38 -0.21 -10.86
C LYS A 143 21.99 -1.58 -10.63
N GLU A 144 21.17 -2.58 -10.31
CA GLU A 144 21.61 -3.95 -10.11
C GLU A 144 22.28 -4.52 -11.36
N ALA A 145 21.69 -4.32 -12.55
CA ALA A 145 22.28 -4.72 -13.82
C ALA A 145 23.64 -4.03 -14.11
N CYS A 146 23.84 -2.83 -13.59
CA CYS A 146 25.10 -2.08 -13.67
C CYS A 146 26.08 -2.37 -12.52
N GLY A 147 25.78 -3.33 -11.61
CA GLY A 147 26.62 -3.63 -10.46
C GLY A 147 26.59 -2.58 -9.35
N VAL A 148 25.62 -1.66 -9.38
CA VAL A 148 25.40 -0.65 -8.35
C VAL A 148 24.36 -1.16 -7.36
N LYS A 149 24.71 -1.18 -6.07
CA LYS A 149 23.76 -1.58 -5.01
C LYS A 149 22.61 -0.56 -4.90
N PRO A 150 21.33 -0.96 -5.07
CA PRO A 150 20.21 -0.03 -4.97
C PRO A 150 19.82 0.30 -3.52
N GLU A 151 19.43 1.55 -3.27
CA GLU A 151 18.88 2.02 -1.99
C GLU A 151 17.34 2.08 -2.04
N ILE A 152 16.69 0.92 -2.20
CA ILE A 152 15.26 0.80 -2.58
C ILE A 152 14.32 1.68 -1.74
N GLN A 153 14.38 1.62 -0.40
CA GLN A 153 13.47 2.40 0.44
C GLN A 153 13.69 3.92 0.32
N LYS A 154 14.94 4.36 0.16
CA LYS A 154 15.25 5.79 0.01
C LYS A 154 14.81 6.30 -1.35
N THR A 155 15.06 5.52 -2.41
CA THR A 155 14.57 5.80 -3.76
C THR A 155 13.05 5.85 -3.79
N ALA A 156 12.35 4.90 -3.16
CA ALA A 156 10.88 4.90 -3.07
C ALA A 156 10.31 6.19 -2.48
N LYS A 157 10.87 6.64 -1.35
CA LYS A 157 10.44 7.90 -0.73
C LYS A 157 10.63 9.09 -1.64
N LYS A 158 11.79 9.18 -2.31
CA LYS A 158 12.06 10.26 -3.25
C LYS A 158 11.08 10.22 -4.43
N ASN A 159 10.94 9.05 -5.06
CA ASN A 159 10.04 8.86 -6.19
C ASN A 159 8.58 9.11 -5.82
N TYR A 160 8.19 8.93 -4.56
CA TYR A 160 6.87 9.27 -4.08
C TYR A 160 6.65 10.79 -4.08
N VAL A 161 7.58 11.56 -3.53
CA VAL A 161 7.54 13.03 -3.58
C VAL A 161 7.50 13.52 -5.03
N ASP A 162 8.34 12.95 -5.89
CA ASP A 162 8.39 13.30 -7.31
C ASP A 162 7.09 12.92 -8.06
N ALA A 163 6.43 11.82 -7.67
CA ALA A 163 5.14 11.41 -8.23
C ALA A 163 4.02 12.37 -7.82
N VAL A 164 3.97 12.78 -6.55
CA VAL A 164 3.01 13.78 -6.05
C VAL A 164 3.16 15.08 -6.84
N ALA A 165 4.39 15.57 -7.02
CA ALA A 165 4.65 16.79 -7.79
C ALA A 165 4.20 16.66 -9.25
N ALA A 166 4.55 15.56 -9.93
CA ALA A 166 4.15 15.33 -11.32
C ALA A 166 2.63 15.26 -11.49
N VAL A 167 1.93 14.56 -10.58
CA VAL A 167 0.47 14.44 -10.62
C VAL A 167 -0.20 15.80 -10.43
N GLN A 168 0.33 16.67 -9.56
CA GLN A 168 -0.14 18.04 -9.40
C GLN A 168 0.05 18.89 -10.67
N GLU A 169 1.21 18.77 -11.33
CA GLU A 169 1.49 19.45 -12.61
C GLU A 169 0.56 18.99 -13.73
N TRP A 170 0.16 17.72 -13.74
CA TRP A 170 -0.81 17.17 -14.70
C TRP A 170 -2.26 17.62 -14.47
N GLY A 171 -2.48 18.60 -13.58
CA GLY A 171 -3.77 19.22 -13.34
C GLY A 171 -4.57 18.58 -12.22
N LEU A 172 -4.00 17.59 -11.51
CA LEU A 172 -4.64 16.98 -10.37
C LEU A 172 -4.52 17.90 -9.15
N ARG A 173 -5.51 18.77 -8.97
CA ARG A 173 -5.50 19.77 -7.89
C ARG A 173 -5.52 19.07 -6.52
N CYS A 174 -4.45 19.26 -5.76
CA CYS A 174 -4.42 19.13 -4.31
C CYS A 174 -4.64 20.51 -3.72
N SER A 175 -5.64 20.61 -2.85
CA SER A 175 -6.08 21.79 -2.11
C SER A 175 -5.03 22.35 -1.15
N VAL A 176 -4.02 21.56 -0.76
CA VAL A 176 -2.90 22.02 0.06
C VAL A 176 -1.58 21.91 -0.73
N LYS A 177 -0.85 23.02 -0.79
CA LYS A 177 0.50 23.07 -1.38
C LYS A 177 1.43 22.16 -0.57
N ASN A 178 2.08 21.20 -1.22
CA ASN A 178 2.96 20.19 -0.61
C ASN A 178 2.31 19.20 0.38
N ASN A 179 0.97 19.07 0.40
CA ASN A 179 0.27 18.05 1.19
C ASN A 179 -0.84 17.38 0.37
N ILE A 180 -1.19 16.17 0.77
CA ILE A 180 -2.24 15.35 0.14
C ILE A 180 -3.57 15.76 0.78
N ALA A 181 -4.59 15.94 -0.05
CA ALA A 181 -5.89 16.51 0.31
C ALA A 181 -6.35 16.13 1.73
N THR A 182 -6.65 17.14 2.54
CA THR A 182 -7.15 16.96 3.90
C THR A 182 -8.65 16.68 3.89
N LYS A 183 -9.16 16.11 4.98
CA LYS A 183 -10.60 15.89 5.19
C LYS A 183 -11.41 17.20 5.08
N GLN A 184 -10.77 18.34 5.31
CA GLN A 184 -11.37 19.67 5.25
C GLN A 184 -11.64 20.12 3.81
N ASP A 185 -10.79 19.69 2.87
CA ASP A 185 -10.92 20.02 1.45
C ASP A 185 -12.09 19.30 0.75
N ILE A 186 -12.62 18.25 1.40
CA ILE A 186 -13.80 17.50 0.95
C ILE A 186 -15.10 18.18 1.43
N LEU A 187 -15.04 18.96 2.52
CA LEU A 187 -16.21 19.62 3.10
C LEU A 187 -16.56 20.94 2.40
N GLU A 188 -15.63 21.53 1.66
CA GLU A 188 -15.80 22.81 0.97
C GLU A 188 -16.20 22.66 -0.52
N PHE A 189 -16.67 21.47 -0.94
CA PHE A 189 -17.11 21.14 -2.32
C PHE A 189 -18.48 20.44 -2.39
#